data_AF-A0A9D2C0Z8-F1
#
_entry.id   AF-A0A9D2C0Z8-F1
#
_cell.length_a   1.000
_cell.length_b   1.000
_cell.length_c   1.000
_cell.angle_alpha   90.00
_cell.angle_beta   90.00
_cell.angle_gamma   90.00
#
_symmetry.space_group_name_H-M   'P 1'
#
loop_
_entity.id
_entity.type
_entity.pdbx_description
1 polymer ?
#
loop_
_entity_poly.entity_id
_entity_poly.type
_entity_poly.pdbx_seq_one_letter_code
_entity_poly.pdbx_strand_id
1 'polypeptide(L)'
;MKNRIKKLGTYQKAVLILVLVLAVVFSVIYPITIRQVGFAYRGSLLTPSQEGDSQVYAGTVGGERALFTVSPDKAVTFQYGETSYGPYTITEDPDALPEEGASGWDLGGGAPTGIVLRDGEDVVFQGGVVKQGGSYWLYHKDGRVETEGVTITAQEGVTLDENGNEVDPNEPPLSTILELMSGPALTHKGDWLPYLLGLFLCAATAVTILFADELFRFQLWFQIRSPERAEPSDWELFSRYAAWTALPLIALVIFLLGLQ
;
A
#
# COMPACT_ATOMS: atom_id res chain seq x y z
N MET A 1 -34.92 13.70 17.12
CA MET A 1 -34.06 14.16 16.01
C MET A 1 -34.75 15.15 15.07
N LYS A 2 -35.89 14.81 14.43
CA LYS A 2 -36.60 15.70 13.46
C LYS A 2 -36.93 17.10 13.99
N ASN A 3 -37.35 17.23 15.25
CA ASN A 3 -37.65 18.53 15.87
C ASN A 3 -36.40 19.39 16.17
N ARG A 4 -35.23 18.76 16.31
CA ARG A 4 -33.95 19.48 16.52
C ARG A 4 -33.47 20.11 15.22
N ILE A 5 -33.49 19.34 14.14
CA ILE A 5 -33.06 19.80 12.81
C ILE A 5 -33.91 20.99 12.33
N LYS A 6 -35.22 21.00 12.63
CA LYS A 6 -36.11 22.12 12.27
C LYS A 6 -35.73 23.44 12.96
N LYS A 7 -35.23 23.38 14.21
CA LYS A 7 -34.85 24.56 15.02
C LYS A 7 -33.47 25.13 14.67
N LEU A 8 -32.66 24.42 13.89
CA LEU A 8 -31.33 24.88 13.49
C LEU A 8 -31.41 26.08 12.53
N GLY A 9 -30.46 26.99 12.67
CA GLY A 9 -30.25 28.09 11.74
C GLY A 9 -29.82 27.62 10.35
N THR A 10 -29.96 28.48 9.34
CA THR A 10 -29.59 28.16 7.95
C THR A 10 -28.12 27.75 7.81
N TYR A 11 -27.22 28.43 8.52
CA TYR A 11 -25.80 28.09 8.56
C TYR A 11 -25.54 26.67 9.10
N GLN A 12 -26.12 26.31 10.25
CA GLN A 12 -25.93 25.01 10.87
C GLN A 12 -26.43 23.87 9.97
N LYS A 13 -27.54 24.09 9.27
CA LYS A 13 -28.07 23.16 8.26
C LYS A 13 -27.11 23.01 7.09
N ALA A 14 -26.54 24.11 6.58
CA ALA A 14 -25.57 24.07 5.49
C ALA A 14 -24.31 23.28 5.87
N VAL A 15 -23.75 23.52 7.06
CA VAL A 15 -22.59 22.76 7.55
C VAL A 15 -22.92 21.28 7.72
N LEU A 16 -24.08 20.93 8.30
CA LEU A 16 -24.50 19.53 8.42
C LEU A 16 -24.64 18.82 7.07
N ILE A 17 -25.17 19.51 6.05
CA ILE A 17 -25.23 18.97 4.69
C ILE A 17 -23.82 18.78 4.14
N LEU A 18 -22.92 19.75 4.34
CA LEU A 18 -21.53 19.67 3.90
C LEU A 18 -20.80 18.46 4.51
N VAL A 19 -20.81 18.28 5.83
CA VAL A 19 -20.14 17.11 6.45
C VAL A 19 -20.80 15.78 6.07
N LEU A 20 -22.12 15.77 5.82
CA LEU A 20 -22.80 14.58 5.31
C LEU A 20 -22.32 14.23 3.90
N VAL A 21 -22.28 15.22 3.00
CA VAL A 21 -21.77 15.04 1.63
C VAL A 21 -20.31 14.59 1.67
N LEU A 22 -19.48 15.24 2.49
CA LEU A 22 -18.08 14.88 2.68
C LEU A 22 -17.94 13.40 3.08
N ALA A 23 -18.65 12.98 4.13
CA ALA A 23 -18.64 11.59 4.58
C ALA A 23 -19.08 10.61 3.48
N VAL A 24 -20.18 10.89 2.78
CA VAL A 24 -20.70 10.02 1.71
C VAL A 24 -19.72 9.90 0.54
N VAL A 25 -19.18 11.03 0.07
CA VAL A 25 -18.22 11.06 -1.04
C VAL A 25 -16.98 10.24 -0.69
N PHE A 26 -16.37 10.48 0.47
CA PHE A 26 -15.17 9.74 0.87
C PHE A 26 -15.46 8.28 1.22
N SER A 27 -16.64 7.92 1.73
CA SER A 27 -17.06 6.51 1.88
C SER A 27 -17.19 5.76 0.55
N VAL A 28 -17.36 6.46 -0.58
CA VAL A 28 -17.34 5.84 -1.91
C VAL A 28 -15.92 5.83 -2.50
N ILE A 29 -15.17 6.91 -2.35
CA ILE A 29 -13.81 7.03 -2.92
C ILE A 29 -12.82 6.08 -2.21
N TYR A 30 -12.79 6.05 -0.87
CA TYR A 30 -11.83 5.24 -0.13
C TYR A 30 -11.86 3.74 -0.47
N PRO A 31 -13.01 3.05 -0.54
CA PRO A 31 -13.01 1.65 -0.93
C PRO A 31 -12.59 1.46 -2.39
N ILE A 32 -12.81 2.42 -3.29
CA ILE A 32 -12.32 2.35 -4.67
C ILE A 32 -10.78 2.46 -4.69
N THR A 33 -10.20 3.41 -3.94
CA THR A 33 -8.76 3.60 -3.85
C THR A 33 -8.05 2.45 -3.15
N ILE A 34 -8.57 2.00 -2.00
CA ILE A 34 -8.00 0.86 -1.24
C ILE A 34 -8.12 -0.45 -2.04
N ARG A 35 -9.13 -0.59 -2.89
CA ARG A 35 -9.26 -1.74 -3.81
C ARG A 35 -8.25 -1.74 -4.95
N GLN A 36 -7.55 -0.64 -5.22
CA GLN A 36 -6.41 -0.64 -6.12
C GLN A 36 -5.21 -1.26 -5.39
N VAL A 37 -5.29 -2.58 -5.22
CA VAL A 37 -4.21 -3.39 -4.67
C VAL A 37 -3.35 -3.83 -5.84
N GLY A 38 -2.05 -3.66 -5.72
CA GLY A 38 -1.12 -3.95 -6.80
C GLY A 38 0.20 -4.50 -6.29
N PHE A 39 0.93 -5.13 -7.21
CA PHE A 39 2.29 -5.56 -6.99
C PHE A 39 3.22 -4.35 -7.11
N ALA A 40 3.91 -4.00 -6.02
CA ALA A 40 4.85 -2.90 -6.03
C ALA A 40 6.14 -3.32 -6.75
N TYR A 41 6.46 -2.68 -7.86
CA TYR A 41 7.66 -2.96 -8.66
C TYR A 41 8.33 -1.64 -9.11
N ARG A 42 9.61 -1.46 -8.76
CA ARG A 42 10.43 -0.27 -9.07
C ARG A 42 9.71 1.07 -8.81
N GLY A 43 9.07 1.19 -7.64
CA GLY A 43 8.35 2.41 -7.22
C GLY A 43 6.98 2.62 -7.89
N SER A 44 6.51 1.67 -8.71
CA SER A 44 5.22 1.70 -9.39
C SER A 44 4.33 0.55 -8.92
N LEU A 45 3.01 0.75 -8.95
CA LEU A 45 2.04 -0.27 -8.52
C LEU A 45 1.44 -0.95 -9.76
N LEU A 46 1.76 -2.22 -9.97
CA LEU A 46 1.23 -3.02 -11.07
C LEU A 46 -0.11 -3.63 -10.65
N THR A 47 -1.17 -3.34 -11.39
CA THR A 47 -2.52 -3.80 -11.06
C THR A 47 -2.71 -5.23 -11.57
N PRO A 48 -3.13 -6.18 -10.72
CA PRO A 48 -3.44 -7.54 -11.15
C PRO A 48 -4.73 -7.55 -11.97
N SER A 49 -4.70 -8.29 -13.07
CA SER A 49 -5.81 -8.60 -13.95
C SER A 49 -5.75 -10.07 -14.30
N GLN A 50 -6.91 -10.73 -14.36
CA GLN A 50 -6.97 -12.12 -14.80
C GLN A 50 -7.22 -12.15 -16.30
N GLU A 51 -6.33 -12.78 -17.07
CA GLU A 51 -6.45 -12.91 -18.52
C GLU A 51 -6.45 -14.40 -18.86
N GLY A 52 -7.66 -14.95 -19.04
CA GLY A 52 -7.86 -16.40 -19.18
C GLY A 52 -7.52 -17.13 -17.87
N ASP A 53 -6.61 -18.09 -17.96
CA ASP A 53 -6.11 -18.88 -16.83
C ASP A 53 -4.80 -18.31 -16.24
N SER A 54 -4.29 -17.21 -16.82
CA SER A 54 -3.06 -16.53 -16.39
C SER A 54 -3.37 -15.26 -15.61
N GLN A 55 -2.49 -14.91 -14.67
CA GLN A 55 -2.57 -13.69 -13.91
C GLN A 55 -1.58 -12.66 -14.47
N VAL A 56 -2.09 -11.51 -14.87
CA VAL A 56 -1.31 -10.44 -15.50
C VAL A 56 -1.22 -9.24 -14.56
N TYR A 57 -0.02 -8.79 -14.25
CA TYR A 57 0.24 -7.57 -13.47
C TYR A 57 0.71 -6.48 -14.42
N ALA A 58 -0.15 -5.50 -14.68
CA ALA A 58 0.13 -4.44 -15.64
C ALA A 58 0.27 -3.07 -14.97
N GLY A 59 1.20 -2.27 -15.46
CA GLY A 59 1.36 -0.88 -15.04
C GLY A 59 2.41 -0.15 -15.85
N THR A 60 2.86 0.98 -15.33
CA THR A 60 3.85 1.84 -15.97
C THR A 60 5.02 2.00 -15.04
N VAL A 61 6.22 1.64 -15.49
CA VAL A 61 7.47 1.72 -14.73
C VAL A 61 8.42 2.59 -15.55
N GLY A 62 8.96 3.66 -14.97
CA GLY A 62 9.88 4.55 -15.70
C GLY A 62 9.28 5.28 -16.92
N GLY A 63 7.95 5.27 -17.08
CA GLY A 63 7.26 5.86 -18.25
C GLY A 63 6.93 4.86 -19.35
N GLU A 64 7.43 3.61 -19.27
CA GLU A 64 7.13 2.53 -20.20
C GLU A 64 6.16 1.52 -19.58
N ARG A 65 5.47 0.78 -20.46
CA ARG A 65 4.48 -0.21 -20.03
C ARG A 65 5.21 -1.47 -19.56
N ALA A 66 4.95 -1.87 -18.32
CA ALA A 66 5.48 -3.08 -17.71
C ALA A 66 4.35 -4.07 -17.49
N LEU A 67 4.52 -5.30 -17.94
CA LEU A 67 3.59 -6.41 -17.75
C LEU A 67 4.32 -7.63 -17.23
N PHE A 68 3.88 -8.18 -16.10
CA PHE A 68 4.24 -9.54 -15.71
C PHE A 68 3.06 -10.45 -16.00
N THR A 69 3.28 -11.54 -16.72
CA THR A 69 2.27 -12.59 -16.91
C THR A 69 2.74 -13.84 -16.19
N VAL A 70 1.93 -14.30 -15.24
CA VAL A 70 2.13 -15.53 -14.49
C VAL A 70 1.14 -16.56 -15.02
N SER A 71 1.67 -17.62 -15.63
CA SER A 71 0.89 -18.72 -16.17
C SER A 71 0.55 -19.77 -15.09
N PRO A 72 -0.46 -20.63 -15.31
CA PRO A 72 -0.88 -21.63 -14.33
C PRO A 72 0.20 -22.69 -14.02
N ASP A 73 1.15 -22.92 -14.93
CA ASP A 73 2.34 -23.74 -14.75
C ASP A 73 3.49 -23.03 -14.01
N LYS A 74 3.21 -21.85 -13.42
CA LYS A 74 4.16 -20.98 -12.71
C LYS A 74 5.28 -20.43 -13.59
N ALA A 75 5.11 -20.40 -14.91
CA ALA A 75 6.03 -19.65 -15.75
C ALA A 75 5.74 -18.16 -15.63
N VAL A 76 6.78 -17.34 -15.60
CA VAL A 76 6.64 -15.87 -15.54
C VAL A 76 7.29 -15.28 -16.76
N THR A 77 6.56 -14.47 -17.50
CA THR A 77 7.12 -13.60 -18.53
C THR A 77 7.03 -12.16 -18.07
N PHE A 78 8.05 -11.38 -18.41
CA PHE A 78 8.09 -9.95 -18.13
C PHE A 78 8.27 -9.19 -19.43
N GLN A 79 7.33 -8.30 -19.73
CA GLN A 79 7.40 -7.41 -20.87
C GLN A 79 7.60 -5.98 -20.37
N TYR A 80 8.65 -5.33 -20.86
CA TYR A 80 8.95 -3.93 -20.60
C TYR A 80 9.06 -3.20 -21.94
N GLY A 81 8.04 -2.41 -22.28
CA GLY A 81 7.92 -1.79 -23.59
C GLY A 81 7.81 -2.83 -24.70
N GLU A 82 8.76 -2.81 -25.64
CA GLU A 82 8.85 -3.79 -26.74
C GLU A 82 9.74 -5.00 -26.40
N THR A 83 10.45 -4.95 -25.27
CA THR A 83 11.36 -6.02 -24.85
C THR A 83 10.61 -7.04 -23.98
N SER A 84 10.83 -8.33 -24.24
CA SER A 84 10.25 -9.43 -23.48
C SER A 84 11.37 -10.28 -22.88
N TYR A 85 11.26 -10.57 -21.60
CA TYR A 85 12.15 -11.41 -20.80
C TYR A 85 11.38 -12.65 -20.32
N GLY A 86 12.08 -13.78 -20.19
CA GLY A 86 11.44 -15.07 -19.92
C GLY A 86 11.01 -15.80 -21.20
N PRO A 87 10.33 -16.96 -21.06
CA PRO A 87 9.65 -17.41 -19.86
C PRO A 87 10.59 -17.98 -18.81
N TYR A 88 10.50 -17.42 -17.60
CA TYR A 88 11.20 -17.95 -16.45
C TYR A 88 10.45 -19.14 -15.88
N THR A 89 11.15 -20.24 -15.61
CA THR A 89 10.57 -21.46 -15.01
C THR A 89 11.43 -21.94 -13.84
N ILE A 90 10.77 -22.52 -12.83
CA ILE A 90 11.45 -23.07 -11.65
C ILE A 90 11.31 -24.58 -11.65
N THR A 91 12.43 -25.25 -11.42
CA THR A 91 12.48 -26.66 -11.04
C THR A 91 13.08 -26.79 -9.65
N GLU A 92 12.42 -27.52 -8.75
CA GLU A 92 13.00 -27.85 -7.45
C GLU A 92 14.08 -28.93 -7.64
N ASP A 93 15.28 -28.65 -7.14
CA ASP A 93 16.44 -29.53 -7.22
C ASP A 93 17.13 -29.58 -5.86
N PRO A 94 16.97 -30.66 -5.08
CA PRO A 94 17.66 -30.82 -3.80
C PRO A 94 19.19 -30.74 -3.91
N ASP A 95 19.77 -31.09 -5.06
CA ASP A 95 21.21 -31.04 -5.30
C ASP A 95 21.70 -29.62 -5.67
N ALA A 96 20.79 -28.65 -5.78
CA ALA A 96 21.10 -27.24 -5.93
C ALA A 96 21.44 -26.55 -4.60
N LEU A 97 21.21 -27.20 -3.47
CA LEU A 97 21.52 -26.64 -2.16
C LEU A 97 23.04 -26.43 -1.98
N PRO A 98 23.47 -25.32 -1.35
CA PRO A 98 24.86 -25.14 -0.94
C PRO A 98 25.28 -26.22 0.08
N GLU A 99 26.57 -26.52 0.14
CA GLU A 99 27.11 -27.49 1.12
C GLU A 99 26.73 -27.09 2.56
N GLU A 100 26.42 -28.09 3.40
CA GLU A 100 26.08 -27.87 4.81
C GLU A 100 27.19 -27.04 5.50
N GLY A 101 26.84 -25.87 6.03
CA GLY A 101 27.77 -24.94 6.68
C GLY A 101 28.42 -23.87 5.78
N ALA A 102 28.19 -23.90 4.47
CA ALA A 102 28.71 -22.87 3.55
C ALA A 102 27.89 -21.57 3.57
N SER A 103 26.65 -21.59 4.05
CA SER A 103 25.71 -20.47 3.98
C SER A 103 25.04 -20.21 5.32
N GLY A 104 24.81 -18.92 5.64
CA GLY A 104 24.28 -18.47 6.93
C GLY A 104 22.78 -18.72 7.16
N TRP A 105 22.15 -19.64 6.42
CA TRP A 105 20.71 -19.93 6.56
C TRP A 105 20.36 -20.63 7.89
N ASP A 106 21.35 -21.20 8.58
CA ASP A 106 21.24 -21.72 9.96
C ASP A 106 20.90 -20.61 11.00
N LEU A 107 20.92 -19.33 10.61
CA LEU A 107 20.58 -18.18 11.45
C LEU A 107 19.07 -17.88 11.53
N GLY A 108 18.23 -18.92 11.51
CA GLY A 108 16.82 -18.82 11.92
C GLY A 108 15.82 -18.52 10.81
N GLY A 109 16.16 -18.79 9.55
CA GLY A 109 15.26 -18.61 8.40
C GLY A 109 14.87 -19.93 7.73
N GLY A 110 13.90 -20.67 8.27
CA GLY A 110 13.27 -21.81 7.58
C GLY A 110 14.20 -22.93 7.08
N ALA A 111 13.64 -23.92 6.39
CA ALA A 111 14.41 -24.91 5.65
C ALA A 111 14.69 -24.37 4.22
N PRO A 112 15.94 -24.37 3.74
CA PRO A 112 16.25 -23.91 2.39
C PRO A 112 15.67 -24.88 1.34
N THR A 113 15.13 -24.35 0.26
CA THR A 113 14.67 -25.14 -0.90
C THR A 113 15.65 -24.95 -2.04
N GLY A 114 16.26 -26.03 -2.52
CA GLY A 114 17.12 -25.98 -3.70
C GLY A 114 16.29 -25.79 -4.96
N ILE A 115 16.66 -24.80 -5.78
CA ILE A 115 15.96 -24.51 -7.03
C ILE A 115 16.94 -24.32 -8.19
N VAL A 116 16.46 -24.62 -9.38
CA VAL A 116 17.04 -24.23 -10.67
C VAL A 116 16.03 -23.30 -11.33
N LEU A 117 16.40 -22.03 -11.49
CA LEU A 117 15.66 -21.05 -12.26
C LEU A 117 16.23 -21.03 -13.69
N ARG A 118 15.34 -21.18 -14.66
CA ARG A 118 15.67 -21.18 -16.08
C ARG A 118 14.98 -20.01 -16.78
N ASP A 119 15.65 -19.41 -17.75
CA ASP A 119 15.03 -18.55 -18.77
C ASP A 119 15.00 -19.34 -20.07
N GLY A 120 13.81 -19.84 -20.44
CA GLY A 120 13.68 -20.79 -21.55
C GLY A 120 14.51 -22.06 -21.33
N GLU A 121 15.59 -22.23 -22.11
CA GLU A 121 16.50 -23.39 -22.02
C GLU A 121 17.73 -23.13 -21.12
N ASP A 122 18.06 -21.85 -20.88
CA ASP A 122 19.28 -21.45 -20.18
C ASP A 122 19.07 -21.41 -18.66
N VAL A 123 20.08 -21.87 -17.91
CA VAL A 123 20.06 -21.82 -16.43
C VAL A 123 20.57 -20.46 -15.99
N VAL A 124 19.67 -19.65 -15.43
CA VAL A 124 20.00 -18.30 -14.93
C VAL A 124 20.44 -18.36 -13.47
N PHE A 125 19.90 -19.28 -12.69
CA PHE A 125 20.30 -19.46 -11.29
C PHE A 125 20.14 -20.91 -10.83
N GLN A 126 21.11 -21.39 -10.05
CA GLN A 126 21.04 -22.66 -9.35
C GLN A 126 21.56 -22.49 -7.93
N GLY A 127 20.71 -22.70 -6.94
CA GLY A 127 21.06 -22.43 -5.55
C GLY A 127 19.94 -22.70 -4.55
N GLY A 128 20.19 -22.35 -3.29
CA GLY A 128 19.24 -22.47 -2.19
C GLY A 128 18.40 -21.19 -2.05
N VAL A 129 17.09 -21.35 -1.86
CA VAL A 129 16.16 -20.25 -1.58
C VAL A 129 15.58 -20.38 -0.18
N VAL A 130 15.59 -19.27 0.55
CA VAL A 130 14.99 -19.14 1.88
C VAL A 130 13.96 -18.03 1.87
N LYS A 131 12.74 -18.32 2.36
CA LYS A 131 11.69 -17.32 2.56
C LYS A 131 11.78 -16.77 3.98
N GLN A 132 12.10 -15.47 4.13
CA GLN A 132 12.15 -14.80 5.43
C GLN A 132 11.42 -13.45 5.36
N GLY A 133 10.42 -13.26 6.24
CA GLY A 133 9.72 -11.97 6.37
C GLY A 133 8.90 -11.51 5.16
N GLY A 134 8.64 -12.39 4.18
CA GLY A 134 7.95 -12.04 2.92
C GLY A 134 8.90 -11.84 1.73
N SER A 135 10.21 -11.76 1.97
CA SER A 135 11.24 -11.65 0.93
C SER A 135 11.94 -12.99 0.70
N TYR A 136 12.44 -13.18 -0.53
CA TYR A 136 13.20 -14.36 -0.95
C TYR A 136 14.70 -14.05 -0.92
N TRP A 137 15.43 -14.81 -0.10
CA TRP A 137 16.88 -14.79 -0.07
C TRP A 137 17.42 -15.93 -0.94
N LEU A 138 18.29 -15.56 -1.88
CA LEU A 138 18.90 -16.44 -2.86
C LEU A 138 20.36 -16.70 -2.46
N TYR A 139 20.73 -17.97 -2.32
CA TYR A 139 22.07 -18.41 -1.95
C TYR A 139 22.66 -19.23 -3.08
N HIS A 140 23.82 -18.83 -3.58
CA HIS A 140 24.60 -19.63 -4.51
C HIS A 140 25.15 -20.88 -3.83
N LYS A 141 25.53 -21.88 -4.63
CA LYS A 141 26.24 -23.08 -4.16
C LYS A 141 27.49 -22.76 -3.34
N ASP A 142 28.16 -21.65 -3.67
CA ASP A 142 29.38 -21.18 -3.01
C ASP A 142 29.11 -20.47 -1.65
N GLY A 143 27.85 -20.42 -1.21
CA GLY A 143 27.46 -19.83 0.08
C GLY A 143 27.28 -18.31 0.07
N ARG A 144 27.56 -17.65 -1.06
CA ARG A 144 27.31 -16.22 -1.26
C ARG A 144 25.81 -15.92 -1.40
N VAL A 145 25.38 -14.82 -0.80
CA VAL A 145 24.03 -14.29 -0.97
C VAL A 145 23.97 -13.51 -2.28
N GLU A 146 23.00 -13.82 -3.12
CA GLU A 146 22.65 -12.96 -4.24
C GLU A 146 22.07 -11.66 -3.66
N THR A 147 22.87 -10.60 -3.69
CA THR A 147 22.48 -9.30 -3.14
C THR A 147 21.79 -8.51 -4.23
N GLU A 148 20.61 -7.97 -3.95
CA GLU A 148 19.89 -7.10 -4.88
C GLU A 148 20.80 -5.92 -5.33
N GLY A 149 21.27 -5.99 -6.57
CA GLY A 149 21.56 -4.83 -7.42
C GLY A 149 22.50 -3.77 -6.84
N VAL A 150 23.70 -4.13 -6.39
CA VAL A 150 24.81 -3.14 -6.39
C VAL A 150 25.41 -3.10 -7.80
N THR A 151 24.66 -2.52 -8.74
CA THR A 151 25.20 -2.23 -10.07
C THR A 151 26.04 -0.96 -9.98
N ILE A 152 27.35 -1.10 -10.21
CA ILE A 152 28.23 0.07 -10.36
C ILE A 152 28.02 0.58 -11.77
N THR A 153 27.41 1.76 -11.91
CA THR A 153 27.30 2.42 -13.22
C THR A 153 28.70 2.84 -13.67
N ALA A 154 29.27 2.14 -14.64
CA ALA A 154 30.49 2.58 -15.31
C ALA A 154 30.20 3.83 -16.15
N GLN A 155 31.19 4.70 -16.35
CA GLN A 155 31.05 5.99 -17.05
C GLN A 155 30.49 5.90 -18.48
N GLU A 156 30.36 4.71 -19.06
CA GLU A 156 29.83 4.45 -20.40
C GLU A 156 28.34 4.00 -20.42
N GLY A 157 27.65 4.04 -19.28
CA GLY A 157 26.21 3.71 -19.22
C GLY A 157 25.90 2.21 -19.22
N VAL A 158 26.92 1.37 -19.14
CA VAL A 158 26.80 -0.08 -18.94
C VAL A 158 26.68 -0.38 -17.45
N THR A 159 25.63 -1.10 -17.06
CA THR A 159 25.49 -1.66 -15.71
C THR A 159 26.12 -3.04 -15.68
N LEU A 160 27.18 -3.16 -14.88
CA LEU A 160 27.86 -4.42 -14.65
C LEU A 160 27.35 -5.02 -13.33
N ASP A 161 27.14 -6.34 -13.29
CA ASP A 161 26.94 -7.06 -12.02
C ASP A 161 28.20 -7.02 -11.15
N GLU A 162 28.10 -7.53 -9.93
CA GLU A 162 29.22 -7.65 -8.99
C GLU A 162 30.39 -8.51 -9.54
N ASN A 163 30.14 -9.29 -10.59
CA ASN A 163 31.08 -10.18 -11.25
C ASN A 163 31.67 -9.59 -12.55
N GLY A 164 31.26 -8.38 -12.96
CA GLY A 164 31.73 -7.71 -14.17
C GLY A 164 31.03 -8.14 -15.48
N ASN A 165 29.89 -8.81 -15.42
CA ASN A 165 29.08 -9.13 -16.60
C ASN A 165 28.12 -7.98 -16.93
N GLU A 166 27.91 -7.75 -18.23
CA GLU A 166 26.88 -6.82 -18.70
C GLU A 166 25.50 -7.36 -18.30
N VAL A 167 24.82 -6.66 -17.39
CA VAL A 167 23.45 -6.97 -17.01
C VAL A 167 22.55 -5.89 -17.56
N ASP A 168 21.49 -6.31 -18.27
CA ASP A 168 20.47 -5.39 -18.74
C ASP A 168 19.79 -4.74 -17.53
N PRO A 169 19.89 -3.41 -17.35
CA PRO A 169 19.30 -2.74 -16.20
C PRO A 169 17.78 -2.85 -16.18
N ASN A 170 17.13 -3.32 -17.25
CA ASN A 170 15.69 -3.52 -17.32
C ASN A 170 15.25 -4.95 -16.96
N GLU A 171 16.18 -5.90 -16.85
CA GLU A 171 15.84 -7.25 -16.42
C GLU A 171 15.30 -7.24 -14.96
N PRO A 172 14.19 -7.95 -14.68
CA PRO A 172 13.65 -8.02 -13.34
C PRO A 172 14.54 -8.89 -12.44
N PRO A 173 14.77 -8.49 -11.17
CA PRO A 173 15.58 -9.27 -10.27
C PRO A 173 14.89 -10.61 -9.97
N LEU A 174 15.69 -11.66 -9.78
CA LEU A 174 15.21 -13.02 -9.59
C LEU A 174 14.31 -13.16 -8.34
N SER A 175 14.55 -12.35 -7.31
CA SER A 175 13.71 -12.25 -6.11
C SER A 175 12.26 -11.86 -6.44
N THR A 176 12.07 -10.92 -7.36
CA THR A 176 10.75 -10.46 -7.84
C THR A 176 10.04 -11.56 -8.63
N ILE A 177 10.78 -12.28 -9.49
CA ILE A 177 10.23 -13.40 -10.28
C ILE A 177 9.74 -14.51 -9.33
N LEU A 178 10.54 -14.86 -8.32
CA LEU A 178 10.17 -15.84 -7.28
C LEU A 178 8.95 -15.41 -6.48
N GLU A 179 8.87 -14.13 -6.12
CA GLU A 179 7.73 -13.59 -5.40
C GLU A 179 6.44 -13.72 -6.24
N LEU A 180 6.49 -13.33 -7.52
CA LEU A 180 5.38 -13.47 -8.47
C LEU A 180 4.93 -14.92 -8.65
N MET A 181 5.87 -15.87 -8.76
CA MET A 181 5.58 -17.32 -8.88
C MET A 181 4.94 -17.91 -7.62
N SER A 182 5.27 -17.38 -6.45
CA SER A 182 4.76 -17.86 -5.16
C SER A 182 3.40 -17.29 -4.77
N GLY A 183 2.91 -16.30 -5.51
CA GLY A 183 1.76 -15.48 -5.14
C GLY A 183 2.21 -14.22 -4.39
N PRO A 184 2.25 -13.04 -5.04
CA PRO A 184 2.85 -11.86 -4.45
C PRO A 184 2.05 -11.30 -3.28
N ALA A 185 2.74 -10.66 -2.34
CA ALA A 185 2.11 -9.89 -1.29
C ALA A 185 1.51 -8.61 -1.89
N LEU A 186 0.21 -8.66 -2.20
CA LEU A 186 -0.52 -7.54 -2.75
C LEU A 186 -0.52 -6.35 -1.75
N THR A 187 0.17 -5.27 -2.13
CA THR A 187 0.26 -4.04 -1.32
C THR A 187 -0.91 -3.10 -1.61
N HIS A 188 -1.52 -2.54 -0.57
CA HIS A 188 -2.66 -1.64 -0.70
C HIS A 188 -2.20 -0.18 -0.79
N LYS A 189 -2.84 0.60 -1.67
CA LYS A 189 -2.73 2.07 -1.66
C LYS A 189 -3.73 2.66 -0.66
N GLY A 190 -3.24 3.46 0.28
CA GLY A 190 -4.05 4.25 1.19
C GLY A 190 -4.25 3.62 2.57
N ASP A 191 -3.98 4.39 3.62
CA ASP A 191 -4.22 3.99 5.01
C ASP A 191 -5.71 4.15 5.37
N TRP A 192 -6.25 3.16 6.08
CA TRP A 192 -7.62 3.19 6.61
C TRP A 192 -7.78 4.16 7.79
N LEU A 193 -6.70 4.46 8.51
CA LEU A 193 -6.72 5.30 9.70
C LEU A 193 -7.19 6.74 9.41
N PRO A 194 -6.66 7.46 8.39
CA PRO A 194 -7.15 8.78 8.04
C PRO A 194 -8.64 8.80 7.67
N TYR A 195 -9.15 7.76 6.99
CA TYR A 195 -10.57 7.66 6.68
C TYR A 195 -11.43 7.62 7.96
N LEU A 196 -11.07 6.75 8.91
CA LEU A 196 -11.79 6.68 10.17
C LEU A 196 -11.70 7.96 10.98
N LEU A 197 -10.54 8.60 11.00
CA LEU A 197 -10.36 9.86 11.70
C LEU A 197 -11.20 10.97 11.07
N GLY A 198 -11.22 11.08 9.74
CA GLY A 198 -12.06 12.03 9.01
C GLY A 198 -13.55 11.78 9.26
N LEU A 199 -13.99 10.51 9.23
CA LEU A 199 -15.37 10.14 9.53
C LEU A 199 -15.75 10.48 10.98
N PHE A 200 -14.84 10.23 11.93
CA PHE A 200 -15.02 10.59 13.33
C PHE A 200 -15.17 12.11 13.50
N LEU A 201 -14.35 12.92 12.82
CA LEU A 201 -14.46 14.38 12.85
C LEU A 201 -15.77 14.89 12.23
N CYS A 202 -16.24 14.28 11.14
CA CYS A 202 -17.57 14.58 10.58
C CYS A 202 -18.69 14.28 11.58
N ALA A 203 -18.64 13.11 12.23
CA ALA A 203 -19.61 12.72 13.23
C ALA A 203 -19.55 13.64 14.46
N ALA A 204 -18.36 13.97 14.96
CA ALA A 204 -18.15 14.90 16.06
C ALA A 204 -18.69 16.31 15.71
N THR A 205 -18.46 16.78 14.49
CA THR A 205 -19.02 18.06 14.01
C THR A 205 -20.54 18.02 14.00
N ALA A 206 -21.15 16.93 13.51
CA ALA A 206 -22.59 16.79 13.53
C ALA A 206 -23.17 16.76 14.95
N VAL A 207 -22.50 16.07 15.88
CA VAL A 207 -22.89 16.01 17.30
C VAL A 207 -22.78 17.40 17.95
N THR A 208 -21.68 18.12 17.73
CA THR A 208 -21.49 19.47 18.31
C THR A 208 -22.51 20.48 17.80
N ILE A 209 -23.00 20.35 16.56
CA ILE A 209 -24.09 21.18 16.04
C ILE A 209 -25.45 20.77 16.64
N LEU A 210 -25.74 19.46 16.70
CA LEU A 210 -27.05 18.95 17.13
C LEU A 210 -27.31 19.02 18.64
N PHE A 211 -26.22 19.06 19.42
CA PHE A 211 -26.23 19.05 20.89
C PHE A 211 -25.45 20.24 21.46
N ALA A 212 -25.37 21.35 20.72
CA ALA A 212 -24.57 22.52 21.10
C ALA A 212 -24.89 23.01 22.53
N ASP A 213 -26.18 23.11 22.87
CA ASP A 213 -26.62 23.60 24.17
C ASP A 213 -26.48 22.56 25.27
N GLU A 214 -26.69 21.27 24.96
CA GLU A 214 -26.48 20.19 25.93
C GLU A 214 -25.00 19.97 26.26
N LEU A 215 -24.11 20.05 25.27
CA LEU A 215 -22.66 19.94 25.48
C LEU A 215 -22.14 21.09 26.34
N PHE A 216 -22.60 22.31 26.06
CA PHE A 216 -22.29 23.47 26.88
C PHE A 216 -22.75 23.32 28.33
N ARG A 217 -23.98 22.86 28.54
CA ARG A 217 -24.52 22.61 29.88
C ARG A 217 -23.80 21.45 30.58
N PHE A 218 -23.42 20.41 29.84
CA PHE A 218 -22.65 19.29 30.36
C PHE A 218 -21.25 19.74 30.82
N GLN A 219 -20.57 20.58 30.06
CA GLN A 219 -19.29 21.16 30.47
C GLN A 219 -19.44 22.03 31.72
N LEU A 220 -20.48 22.86 31.77
CA LEU A 220 -20.79 23.69 32.93
C LEU A 220 -21.21 22.89 34.17
N TRP A 221 -21.75 21.69 34.00
CA TRP A 221 -22.14 20.82 35.12
C TRP A 221 -20.97 20.49 36.05
N PHE A 222 -19.74 20.46 35.53
CA PHE A 222 -18.53 20.26 36.34
C PHE A 222 -18.02 21.52 37.05
N GLN A 223 -18.54 22.69 36.68
CA GLN A 223 -18.04 23.99 37.16
C GLN A 223 -19.04 24.71 38.06
N ILE A 224 -20.34 24.58 37.79
CA ILE A 224 -21.40 25.35 38.46
C ILE A 224 -22.55 24.46 38.92
N ARG A 225 -23.16 24.84 40.05
CA ARG A 225 -24.20 24.06 40.73
C ARG A 225 -25.57 24.09 40.04
N SER A 226 -25.81 25.04 39.13
CA SER A 226 -27.08 25.20 38.42
C SER A 226 -26.87 25.58 36.94
N PRO A 227 -26.37 24.65 36.12
CA PRO A 227 -26.05 24.89 34.71
C PRO A 227 -27.28 25.08 33.81
N GLU A 228 -28.47 24.68 34.24
CA GLU A 228 -29.69 24.69 33.41
C GLU A 228 -30.18 26.12 33.09
N ARG A 229 -29.77 27.10 33.91
CA ARG A 229 -30.13 28.52 33.76
C ARG A 229 -29.04 29.35 33.08
N ALA A 230 -27.92 28.74 32.70
CA ALA A 230 -26.82 29.46 32.08
C ALA A 230 -27.11 29.73 30.60
N GLU A 231 -26.96 30.99 30.19
CA GLU A 231 -26.98 31.40 28.79
C GLU A 231 -25.53 31.46 28.25
N PRO A 232 -25.31 31.01 27.00
CA PRO A 232 -23.98 31.06 26.40
C PRO A 232 -23.55 32.51 26.15
N SER A 233 -22.28 32.81 26.43
CA SER A 233 -21.69 34.11 26.13
C SER A 233 -21.42 34.28 24.63
N ASP A 234 -21.24 35.52 24.18
CA ASP A 234 -20.88 35.81 22.79
C ASP A 234 -19.58 35.12 22.36
N TRP A 235 -18.61 35.01 23.28
CA TRP A 235 -17.36 34.29 23.05
C TRP A 235 -17.57 32.80 22.82
N GLU A 236 -18.48 32.20 23.59
CA GLU A 236 -18.84 30.79 23.44
C GLU A 236 -19.64 30.54 22.15
N LEU A 237 -20.50 31.48 21.75
CA LEU A 237 -21.17 31.40 20.45
C LEU A 237 -20.14 31.48 19.31
N PHE A 238 -19.19 32.41 19.40
CA PHE A 238 -18.12 32.55 18.42
C PHE A 238 -17.26 31.28 18.31
N SER A 239 -16.85 30.70 19.45
CA SER A 239 -16.03 29.47 19.46
C SER A 239 -16.75 28.30 18.78
N ARG A 240 -18.07 28.16 18.96
CA ARG A 240 -18.88 27.14 18.27
C ARG A 240 -18.84 27.32 16.76
N TYR A 241 -19.09 28.53 16.26
CA TYR A 241 -19.05 28.79 14.82
C TYR A 241 -17.64 28.58 14.22
N ALA A 242 -16.59 28.97 14.96
CA ALA A 242 -15.21 28.71 14.58
C ALA A 242 -14.90 27.20 14.53
N ALA A 243 -15.35 26.42 15.53
CA ALA A 243 -15.17 24.97 15.53
C ALA A 243 -15.94 24.29 14.38
N TRP A 244 -17.19 24.71 14.14
CA TRP A 244 -18.02 24.17 13.05
C TRP A 244 -17.50 24.50 11.65
N THR A 245 -16.66 25.52 11.49
CA THR A 245 -15.95 25.80 10.24
C THR A 245 -14.63 25.04 10.15
N ALA A 246 -13.83 25.03 11.22
CA ALA A 246 -12.50 24.43 11.22
C ALA A 246 -12.55 22.90 11.12
N LEU A 247 -13.44 22.23 11.86
CA LEU A 247 -13.49 20.77 11.91
C LEU A 247 -13.78 20.11 10.55
N PRO A 248 -14.74 20.58 9.73
CA PRO A 248 -14.92 20.07 8.37
C PRO A 248 -13.72 20.28 7.46
N LEU A 249 -13.01 21.42 7.58
CA LEU A 249 -11.82 21.71 6.79
C LEU A 249 -10.67 20.77 7.16
N ILE A 250 -10.46 20.54 8.45
CA ILE A 250 -9.46 19.58 8.95
C ILE A 250 -9.80 18.16 8.49
N ALA A 251 -11.08 17.76 8.59
CA ALA A 251 -11.55 16.46 8.12
C ALA A 251 -11.28 16.28 6.61
N LEU A 252 -11.54 17.31 5.79
CA LEU A 252 -11.22 17.28 4.37
C LEU A 252 -9.72 17.07 4.11
N VAL A 253 -8.85 17.80 4.83
CA VAL A 253 -7.39 17.63 4.67
C VAL A 253 -6.96 16.21 5.05
N ILE A 254 -7.47 15.66 6.16
CA ILE A 254 -7.16 14.29 6.59
C ILE A 254 -7.61 13.27 5.54
N PHE A 255 -8.81 13.45 4.98
CA PHE A 255 -9.29 12.58 3.90
C PHE A 255 -8.41 12.65 2.65
N LEU A 256 -7.89 13.83 2.31
CA LEU A 256 -6.98 13.97 1.17
C LEU A 256 -5.63 13.30 1.44
N LEU A 257 -5.09 13.44 2.65
CA LEU A 257 -3.83 12.82 3.04
C LEU A 257 -3.90 11.28 3.05
N GLY A 258 -5.05 10.70 3.44
CA GLY A 258 -5.18 9.24 3.43
C GLY A 258 -5.46 8.60 2.08
N LEU A 259 -5.66 9.41 1.03
CA LEU A 259 -5.77 8.91 -0.35
C LEU A 259 -4.43 8.85 -1.08
N GLN A 260 -3.35 9.39 -0.49
CA GLN A 260 -1.99 9.29 -0.99
C GLN A 260 -1.37 7.93 -0.64
#